data_AF-A0A0W0FXH9-F1
#
_entry.id   AF-A0A0W0FXH9-F1
#
_cell.length_a   1.000
_cell.length_b   1.000
_cell.length_c   1.000
_cell.angle_alpha   90.00
_cell.angle_beta   90.00
_cell.angle_gamma   90.00
#
_symmetry.space_group_name_H-M   'P 1'
#
loop_
_entity.id
_entity.type
_entity.pdbx_description
1 polymer ?
#
loop_
_entity_poly.entity_id
_entity_poly.type
_entity_poly.pdbx_seq_one_letter_code
_entity_poly.pdbx_strand_id
1 'polypeptide(L)'
;MAEAFGWSVEETEEYVVSLIRSGDIKGRVDSRSKVLQVRKVDLRAELFAKAIKTGLEMQKTNKKLLYRMKLQQADLIIKGPARSNTGQGELVDQ
;
A
#
# COMPACT_ATOMS: atom_id res chain seq x y z
N MET A 1 -4.90 25.50 26.12
CA MET A 1 -4.11 24.24 26.26
C MET A 1 -2.88 24.49 27.12
N ALA A 2 -2.02 25.43 26.74
CA ALA A 2 -0.84 25.84 27.52
C ALA A 2 -1.14 26.10 29.02
N GLU A 3 -2.17 26.90 29.33
CA GLU A 3 -2.60 27.19 30.70
C GLU A 3 -3.04 25.96 31.50
N ALA A 4 -3.68 24.98 30.86
CA ALA A 4 -4.13 23.75 31.52
C ALA A 4 -2.97 22.81 31.88
N PHE A 5 -1.84 22.91 31.16
CA PHE A 5 -0.64 22.13 31.41
C PHE A 5 0.43 22.92 32.18
N GLY A 6 0.20 24.22 32.44
CA GLY A 6 1.18 25.10 33.08
C GLY A 6 2.44 25.36 32.25
N TRP A 7 2.36 25.20 30.92
CA TRP A 7 3.48 25.37 29.99
C TRP A 7 3.41 26.70 29.27
N SER A 8 4.53 27.13 28.69
CA SER A 8 4.51 28.23 27.72
C SER A 8 3.78 27.81 26.43
N VAL A 9 3.30 28.80 25.69
CA VAL A 9 2.61 28.56 24.40
C VAL A 9 3.58 27.94 23.37
N GLU A 10 4.85 28.33 23.42
CA GLU A 10 5.91 27.83 22.53
C GLU A 10 6.25 26.37 22.83
N GLU A 11 6.47 26.01 24.10
CA GLU A 11 6.74 24.63 24.50
C GLU A 11 5.56 23.72 24.13
N THR A 12 4.33 24.17 24.39
CA THR A 12 3.13 23.39 24.04
C THR A 12 3.03 23.15 22.53
N GLU A 13 3.41 24.12 21.71
CA GLU A 13 3.39 23.99 20.26
C GLU A 13 4.41 22.96 19.77
N GLU A 14 5.65 23.00 20.27
CA GLU A 14 6.69 22.03 19.91
C GLU A 14 6.27 20.60 20.26
N TYR A 15 5.71 20.40 21.46
CA TYR A 15 5.22 19.09 21.88
C TYR A 15 4.06 18.60 21.01
N VAL A 16 3.08 19.45 20.71
CA VAL A 16 1.95 19.06 19.84
C VAL A 16 2.42 18.75 18.42
N VAL A 17 3.39 19.50 17.87
CA VAL A 17 3.98 19.21 16.56
C VAL A 17 4.69 17.86 16.57
N SER A 18 5.41 17.53 17.64
CA SER A 18 6.06 16.22 17.79
C SER A 18 5.05 15.07 17.79
N LEU A 19 3.93 15.23 18.49
CA LEU A 19 2.84 14.24 18.58
C LEU A 19 2.05 14.08 17.26
N ILE A 20 1.98 15.14 16.46
CA ILE A 20 1.40 15.06 15.10
C ILE A 20 2.35 14.31 14.17
N ARG A 21 3.67 14.49 14.31
CA ARG A 21 4.68 13.77 13.52
C ARG A 21 4.75 12.29 13.86
N SER A 22 4.62 11.93 15.15
CA SER A 22 4.55 10.52 15.58
C SER A 22 3.24 9.84 15.13
N GLY A 23 2.20 10.62 14.83
CA GLY A 23 0.91 10.13 14.38
C GLY A 23 -0.09 9.83 15.51
N ASP A 24 0.30 10.13 16.76
CA ASP A 24 -0.56 9.98 17.94
C ASP A 24 -1.73 10.97 17.92
N ILE A 25 -1.48 12.18 17.39
CA ILE A 25 -2.49 13.21 17.20
C ILE A 25 -2.77 13.42 15.71
N LYS A 26 -4.02 13.19 15.32
CA LYS A 26 -4.50 13.52 13.96
C LYS A 26 -4.98 14.97 13.92
N GLY A 27 -4.06 15.89 13.65
CA GLY A 27 -4.37 17.31 13.59
C GLY A 27 -3.40 18.12 12.74
N ARG A 28 -3.69 19.41 12.60
CA ARG A 28 -2.82 20.43 12.02
C ARG A 28 -2.72 21.59 13.00
N VAL A 29 -1.51 22.05 13.26
CA VAL A 29 -1.26 23.25 14.04
C VAL A 29 -1.15 24.43 13.08
N ASP A 30 -1.86 25.51 13.37
CA ASP A 30 -1.63 26.82 12.77
C ASP A 30 -0.83 27.68 13.75
N SER A 31 0.44 27.92 13.42
CA SER A 31 1.39 28.67 14.25
C SER A 31 1.08 30.17 14.31
N ARG A 32 0.32 30.71 13.34
CA ARG A 32 -0.06 32.12 13.30
C ARG A 32 -1.24 32.41 14.21
N SER A 33 -2.28 31.56 14.14
CA SER A 33 -3.47 31.70 14.99
C SER A 33 -3.33 30.99 16.34
N LYS A 34 -2.29 30.17 16.53
CA LYS A 34 -2.05 29.32 17.71
C LYS A 34 -3.24 28.38 17.98
N VAL A 35 -3.87 27.89 16.91
CA VAL A 35 -5.03 26.98 16.96
C VAL A 35 -4.60 25.60 16.47
N LEU A 36 -4.93 24.56 17.27
CA LEU A 36 -4.86 23.17 16.85
C LEU A 36 -6.19 22.76 16.21
N GLN A 37 -6.16 22.48 14.90
CA GLN A 37 -7.30 21.94 14.18
C GLN A 37 -7.23 20.41 14.14
N VAL A 38 -8.22 19.73 14.72
CA VAL A 38 -8.31 18.28 14.66
C VAL A 38 -8.74 17.86 13.27
N ARG A 39 -7.96 16.99 12.62
CA ARG A 39 -8.32 16.42 11.34
C ARG A 39 -9.31 15.29 11.61
N LYS A 40 -10.61 15.62 11.62
CA LYS A 40 -11.65 14.59 11.61
C LYS A 40 -11.54 13.83 10.29
N VAL A 41 -11.07 12.59 10.35
CA VAL A 41 -11.03 11.71 9.19
C VAL A 41 -12.48 11.36 8.86
N ASP A 42 -12.93 11.74 7.67
CA ASP A 42 -14.22 11.27 7.17
C ASP A 42 -14.09 9.80 6.77
N LEU A 43 -14.60 8.93 7.64
CA LEU A 43 -14.60 7.48 7.44
C LEU A 43 -15.26 7.07 6.13
N ARG A 44 -16.29 7.81 5.70
CA ARG A 44 -17.01 7.54 4.46
C ARG A 44 -16.10 7.79 3.27
N ALA A 45 -15.46 8.96 3.22
CA ALA A 45 -14.53 9.31 2.14
C ALA A 45 -13.35 8.33 2.05
N GLU A 46 -12.80 7.91 3.19
CA GLU A 46 -11.72 6.92 3.24
C GLU A 46 -12.18 5.55 2.70
N LEU A 47 -13.36 5.08 3.11
CA LEU A 47 -13.93 3.83 2.62
C LEU A 47 -14.15 3.87 1.10
N PHE A 48 -14.70 4.96 0.57
CA PHE A 48 -14.89 5.12 -0.88
C PHE A 48 -13.58 5.14 -1.63
N ALA A 49 -12.58 5.89 -1.15
CA ALA A 49 -11.26 5.93 -1.77
C ALA A 49 -10.61 4.54 -1.81
N LYS A 50 -10.71 3.78 -0.71
CA LYS A 50 -10.20 2.41 -0.62
C LYS A 50 -10.95 1.48 -1.58
N ALA A 51 -12.28 1.51 -1.58
CA ALA A 51 -13.10 0.66 -2.44
C ALA A 51 -12.84 0.92 -3.93
N ILE A 52 -12.72 2.18 -4.34
CA ILE A 52 -12.40 2.55 -5.72
C ILE A 52 -11.01 2.04 -6.11
N LYS A 53 -10.01 2.23 -5.24
CA LYS A 53 -8.65 1.74 -5.49
C LYS A 53 -8.62 0.23 -5.69
N THR A 54 -9.24 -0.53 -4.78
CA THR A 54 -9.31 -1.99 -4.85
C THR A 54 -10.08 -2.44 -6.10
N GLY A 55 -11.17 -1.77 -6.47
CA GLY A 55 -11.92 -2.06 -7.69
C GLY A 55 -11.09 -1.91 -8.96
N LEU A 56 -10.30 -0.84 -9.06
CA LEU A 56 -9.39 -0.61 -10.20
C LEU A 56 -8.28 -1.66 -10.28
N GLU A 57 -7.71 -2.05 -9.13
CA GLU A 57 -6.69 -3.11 -9.07
C GLU A 57 -7.26 -4.47 -9.49
N MET A 58 -8.48 -4.80 -9.05
CA MET A 58 -9.19 -6.01 -9.48
C MET A 58 -9.43 -6.01 -10.98
N GLN A 59 -9.93 -4.92 -11.57
CA GLN A 59 -10.14 -4.82 -13.01
C GLN A 59 -8.85 -5.02 -13.80
N LYS A 60 -7.76 -4.38 -13.37
CA LYS A 60 -6.44 -4.52 -14.01
C LYS A 60 -5.94 -5.96 -13.95
N THR A 61 -6.11 -6.61 -12.80
CA THR A 61 -5.68 -8.00 -12.59
C THR A 61 -6.50 -8.98 -13.43
N ASN A 62 -7.82 -8.79 -13.49
CA ASN A 62 -8.71 -9.65 -14.28
C ASN A 62 -8.41 -9.53 -15.78
N LYS A 63 -8.15 -8.32 -16.29
CA LYS A 63 -7.73 -8.13 -17.69
C LYS A 63 -6.45 -8.90 -18.02
N LYS A 64 -5.45 -8.83 -17.13
CA LYS A 64 -4.20 -9.59 -17.29
C LYS A 64 -4.45 -11.10 -17.29
N LEU A 65 -5.30 -11.59 -16.39
CA LEU A 65 -5.63 -13.00 -16.30
C LEU A 65 -6.33 -13.51 -17.57
N LEU A 66 -7.35 -12.78 -18.03
CA LEU A 66 -8.06 -13.13 -19.27
C LEU A 66 -7.12 -13.14 -20.47
N TYR A 67 -6.22 -12.15 -20.58
CA TYR A 67 -5.23 -12.12 -21.65
C TYR A 67 -4.30 -13.33 -21.61
N ARG A 68 -3.83 -13.71 -20.42
CA ARG A 68 -3.00 -14.93 -20.24
C ARG A 68 -3.74 -16.19 -20.69
N MET A 69 -5.02 -16.32 -20.33
CA MET A 69 -5.84 -17.46 -20.77
C MET A 69 -5.97 -17.50 -22.30
N LYS A 70 -6.15 -16.34 -22.94
CA LYS A 70 -6.24 -16.25 -24.41
C LYS A 70 -4.92 -16.61 -25.10
N LEU A 71 -3.78 -16.17 -24.56
CA LEU A 71 -2.48 -16.58 -25.09
C LEU A 71 -2.25 -18.09 -24.96
N GLN A 72 -2.68 -18.70 -23.85
CA GLN A 72 -2.61 -20.14 -23.65
C GLN A 72 -3.51 -20.90 -24.63
N GLN A 73 -4.72 -20.40 -24.91
CA GLN A 73 -5.63 -20.98 -25.92
C GLN A 73 -5.04 -20.94 -27.33
N ALA A 74 -4.21 -19.94 -27.63
CA ALA A 74 -3.54 -19.78 -28.92
C ALA A 74 -2.16 -20.48 -28.97
N ASP A 75 -1.81 -21.29 -27.97
CA ASP A 75 -0.49 -21.93 -27.82
C ASP A 75 0.71 -20.96 -27.87
N LEU A 76 0.47 -19.67 -27.60
CA LEU A 76 1.48 -18.62 -27.51
C LEU A 76 2.13 -18.61 -26.12
N ILE A 77 2.68 -19.76 -25.73
CA ILE A 77 3.36 -19.96 -24.45
C ILE A 77 4.85 -20.24 -24.66
N ILE A 78 5.69 -19.68 -23.79
CA ILE A 78 7.11 -19.99 -23.78
C ILE A 78 7.26 -21.39 -23.19
N LYS A 79 7.47 -22.40 -24.05
CA LYS A 79 7.97 -23.71 -23.62
C LYS A 79 9.44 -23.49 -23.27
N GLY A 80 9.82 -23.73 -22.01
CA GLY A 80 11.19 -23.50 -21.53
C GLY A 80 12.23 -24.21 -22.41
N PRO A 81 13.52 -23.84 -22.30
CA PRO A 81 14.56 -24.47 -23.11
C PRO A 81 14.52 -25.98 -22.89
N ALA A 82 14.28 -26.73 -23.96
CA ALA A 82 14.32 -28.18 -23.93
C ALA A 82 15.69 -28.57 -23.37
N ARG A 83 15.72 -29.11 -22.15
CA ARG A 83 16.91 -29.81 -21.66
C ARG A 83 17.17 -30.91 -22.67
N SER A 84 18.26 -30.79 -23.42
CA SER A 84 18.80 -31.85 -24.26
C SER A 84 18.91 -33.11 -23.40
N ASN A 85 18.05 -34.08 -23.67
CA ASN A 85 18.13 -35.41 -23.08
C ASN A 85 19.31 -36.14 -23.72
N THR A 86 20.52 -35.83 -23.26
CA THR A 86 21.74 -36.55 -23.61
C THR A 86 22.14 -37.39 -22.40
N GLY A 87 21.93 -38.70 -22.52
CA GLY A 87 22.66 -39.73 -21.78
C GLY A 87 22.00 -40.26 -20.50
N GLN A 88 21.26 -41.37 -20.64
CA GLN A 88 21.44 -42.58 -19.81
C GLN A 88 20.50 -43.68 -20.31
N GLY A 89 20.91 -44.31 -21.42
CA GLY A 89 20.62 -45.71 -21.70
C GLY A 89 21.92 -46.48 -21.51
N GLU A 90 21.80 -47.73 -21.05
CA GLU A 90 22.85 -48.71 -20.70
C GLU A 90 23.38 -48.65 -19.26
N LEU A 91 22.88 -49.57 -18.44
CA LEU A 91 23.67 -50.61 -17.79
C LEU A 91 22.70 -51.73 -17.37
N VAL A 92 22.76 -52.83 -18.12
CA VAL A 92 22.02 -54.09 -17.91
C VAL A 92 22.71 -54.87 -16.80
N ASP A 93 21.91 -55.44 -15.89
CA ASP A 93 22.31 -56.39 -14.84
C ASP A 93 23.24 -57.51 -15.36
N GLN A 94 24.30 -57.79 -14.61
CA GLN A 94 24.96 -59.10 -14.51
C GLN A 94 25.16 -59.43 -13.04
#